data_AF-A0A1Q3L982-F1
#
_entry.id   AF-A0A1Q3L982-F1
#
_cell.length_a   1.000
_cell.length_b   1.000
_cell.length_c   1.000
_cell.angle_alpha   90.00
_cell.angle_beta   90.00
_cell.angle_gamma   90.00
#
_symmetry.space_group_name_H-M   'P 1'
#
loop_
_entity.id
_entity.type
_entity.pdbx_description
1 polymer ?
#
loop_
_entity_poly.entity_id
_entity_poly.type
_entity_poly.pdbx_seq_one_letter_code
_entity_poly.pdbx_strand_id
1 'polypeptide(L)' 'MTPSDLLEFERAHPRHDGTKEETIRAHLGVTPARYYVLLGRAARSLDGMAADPITARRVRDRRSRLRG' A
#
# COMPACT_ATOMS: atom_id res chain seq x y z
N MET A 1 0.47 -3.70 12.33
CA MET A 1 0.22 -3.05 11.03
C MET A 1 -0.97 -3.74 10.40
N THR A 2 -2.10 -3.06 10.45
CA THR A 2 -3.38 -3.52 9.93
C THR A 2 -3.50 -3.22 8.43
N PRO A 3 -4.46 -3.83 7.72
CA PRO A 3 -4.78 -3.46 6.34
C PRO A 3 -5.11 -1.97 6.20
N SER A 4 -5.80 -1.41 7.19
CA SER A 4 -6.17 0.00 7.28
C SER A 4 -4.94 0.92 7.36
N ASP A 5 -3.97 0.61 8.25
CA ASP A 5 -2.73 1.40 8.39
C ASP A 5 -1.94 1.48 7.07
N LEU A 6 -1.90 0.38 6.32
CA LEU A 6 -1.19 0.30 5.05
C LEU A 6 -1.82 1.18 3.97
N LEU A 7 -3.16 1.20 3.91
CA LEU A 7 -3.89 2.01 2.93
C LEU A 7 -3.86 3.49 3.29
N GLU A 8 -3.93 3.83 4.57
CA GLU A 8 -3.77 5.21 5.04
C GLU A 8 -2.38 5.75 4.70
N PHE A 9 -1.32 4.97 4.97
CA PHE A 9 0.04 5.34 4.61
C PHE A 9 0.20 5.56 3.09
N GLU A 10 -0.38 4.67 2.28
CA GLU A 10 -0.32 4.79 0.82
C GLU A 10 -1.06 6.04 0.31
N ARG A 11 -2.19 6.40 0.93
CA ARG A 11 -2.95 7.61 0.62
C ARG A 11 -2.14 8.88 0.93
N ALA A 12 -1.39 8.88 2.03
CA ALA A 12 -0.52 9.99 2.41
C ALA A 12 0.72 10.11 1.50
N HIS A 13 1.16 9.00 0.88
CA HIS A 13 2.35 8.94 0.02
C HIS A 13 2.00 8.48 -1.41
N PRO A 14 1.25 9.26 -2.20
CA PRO A 14 0.75 8.83 -3.51
C PRO A 14 1.86 8.68 -4.59
N ARG A 15 3.01 9.34 -4.40
CA ARG A 15 4.15 9.28 -5.32
C ARG A 15 5.16 8.21 -4.89
N HIS A 16 5.73 7.50 -5.87
CA HIS A 16 6.83 6.57 -5.66
C HIS A 16 8.15 7.29 -5.95
N ASP A 17 8.67 7.99 -4.95
CA ASP A 17 9.99 8.60 -4.99
C ASP A 17 10.91 7.86 -4.00
N GLY A 18 12.24 7.96 -4.17
CA GLY A 18 13.20 7.31 -3.27
C GLY A 18 13.00 7.67 -1.79
N THR A 19 12.46 8.86 -1.52
CA THR A 19 12.03 9.31 -0.19
C THR A 19 10.97 8.38 0.42
N LYS A 20 10.01 7.88 -0.36
CA LYS A 20 8.97 6.97 0.12
C LYS A 20 9.56 5.63 0.57
N GLU A 21 10.57 5.12 -0.13
CA GLU A 21 11.24 3.89 0.27
C GLU A 21 12.02 4.04 1.57
N GLU A 22 12.68 5.19 1.75
CA GLU A 22 13.32 5.55 3.03
C GLU A 22 12.29 5.64 4.15
N THR A 23 11.16 6.33 3.92
CA THR A 23 10.06 6.46 4.88
C THR A 23 9.47 5.09 5.23
N ILE A 24 9.29 4.19 4.27
CA ILE A 24 8.82 2.82 4.53
C ILE A 24 9.78 2.10 5.48
N ARG A 25 11.10 2.20 5.24
CA ARG A 25 12.09 1.56 6.13
C ARG A 25 12.08 2.19 7.52
N ALA A 26 12.05 3.53 7.60
CA ALA A 26 12.15 4.27 8.85
C ALA A 26 10.88 4.17 9.72
N HIS A 27 9.69 4.28 9.12
CA HIS A 27 8.42 4.31 9.86
C HIS A 27 7.78 2.94 10.02
N LEU A 28 7.89 2.07 9.01
CA LEU A 28 7.21 0.78 9.01
C LEU A 28 8.14 -0.37 9.40
N GLY A 29 9.46 -0.15 9.45
CA GLY A 29 10.45 -1.17 9.85
C GLY A 29 10.50 -2.37 8.90
N VAL A 30 9.98 -2.23 7.68
CA VAL A 30 9.92 -3.30 6.67
C VAL A 30 10.65 -2.88 5.41
N THR A 31 11.11 -3.86 4.63
CA THR A 31 11.66 -3.59 3.31
C THR A 31 10.56 -3.07 2.37
N PRO A 32 10.89 -2.19 1.40
CA PRO A 32 9.93 -1.69 0.42
C PRO A 32 9.19 -2.81 -0.32
N ALA A 33 9.90 -3.88 -0.68
CA ALA A 33 9.31 -5.06 -1.31
C ALA A 33 8.23 -5.71 -0.41
N ARG A 34 8.52 -5.89 0.88
CA ARG A 34 7.56 -6.47 1.83
C ARG A 34 6.36 -5.57 2.03
N TYR A 35 6.56 -4.24 2.07
CA TYR A 35 5.48 -3.27 2.12
C TYR A 35 4.51 -3.42 0.94
N TYR A 36 4.98 -3.45 -0.31
CA TYR A 36 4.09 -3.59 -1.48
C TYR A 36 3.35 -4.93 -1.53
N VAL A 37 3.95 -6.01 -1.00
CA VAL A 37 3.26 -7.29 -0.84
C VAL A 37 2.09 -7.17 0.14
N LEU A 38 2.33 -6.57 1.31
CA LEU A 38 1.33 -6.36 2.35
C LEU A 38 0.23 -5.40 1.89
N LEU A 39 0.59 -4.28 1.27
CA LEU A 39 -0.33 -3.29 0.71
C LEU A 39 -1.28 -3.94 -0.30
N GLY A 40 -0.74 -4.78 -1.19
CA GLY A 40 -1.57 -5.50 -2.16
C GLY A 40 -2.51 -6.52 -1.52
N ARG A 41 -2.15 -7.12 -0.38
CA ARG A 41 -3.05 -7.99 0.40
C ARG A 41 -4.12 -7.17 1.10
N ALA A 42 -3.74 -6.05 1.73
CA ALA A 42 -4.64 -5.12 2.39
C ALA A 42 -5.73 -4.61 1.44
N ALA A 43 -5.34 -4.21 0.22
CA ALA A 43 -6.25 -3.75 -0.83
C ALA A 43 -7.27 -4.80 -1.31
N ARG A 44 -7.06 -6.09 -1.02
CA ARG A 44 -7.99 -7.19 -1.34
C ARG A 44 -8.71 -7.73 -0.11
N SER A 45 -8.38 -7.24 1.08
CA SER A 45 -9.05 -7.61 2.31
C SER A 45 -10.35 -6.83 2.46
N LEU A 46 -11.35 -7.45 3.09
CA LEU A 46 -12.61 -6.78 3.44
C LEU A 46 -12.36 -5.56 4.34
N ASP A 47 -11.45 -5.70 5.32
CA ASP A 47 -11.05 -4.64 6.24
C ASP A 47 -10.47 -3.42 5.49
N GLY A 48 -9.53 -3.66 4.57
CA GLY A 48 -8.92 -2.59 3.80
C GLY A 48 -9.90 -1.92 2.82
N MET A 49 -10.81 -2.69 2.23
CA MET A 49 -11.87 -2.14 1.36
C MET A 49 -12.91 -1.34 2.15
N ALA A 50 -13.21 -1.73 3.39
CA ALA A 50 -14.11 -0.98 4.27
C ALA A 50 -13.47 0.32 4.77
N ALA A 51 -12.16 0.30 5.07
CA ALA A 51 -11.43 1.47 5.58
C ALA A 51 -11.14 2.53 4.51
N ASP A 52 -10.59 2.13 3.35
CA ASP A 52 -10.35 3.06 2.23
C ASP A 52 -10.57 2.37 0.86
N PRO A 53 -11.82 2.34 0.36
CA PRO A 53 -12.16 1.66 -0.89
C PRO A 53 -11.49 2.27 -2.12
N ILE A 54 -11.19 3.58 -2.09
CA ILE A 54 -10.59 4.30 -3.22
C ILE A 54 -9.11 3.93 -3.33
N THR A 55 -8.38 3.99 -2.22
CA THR A 55 -6.97 3.61 -2.18
C THR A 55 -6.79 2.12 -2.46
N ALA A 56 -7.64 1.26 -1.87
CA ALA A 56 -7.66 -0.16 -2.17
C ALA A 56 -7.85 -0.43 -3.67
N ARG A 57 -8.82 0.24 -4.31
CA ARG A 57 -9.04 0.10 -5.76
C ARG A 57 -7.83 0.53 -6.58
N ARG A 58 -7.23 1.70 -6.29
CA ARG A 58 -6.04 2.20 -6.99
C ARG A 58 -4.86 1.23 -6.90
N VAL A 59 -4.62 0.65 -5.72
CA VAL A 59 -3.55 -0.34 -5.52
C VAL A 59 -3.80 -1.59 -6.37
N ARG A 60 -5.04 -2.09 -6.42
CA ARG A 60 -5.40 -3.24 -7.27
C ARG A 60 -5.20 -2.91 -8.75
N ASP A 61 -5.67 -1.76 -9.22
CA ASP A 61 -5.55 -1.36 -10.62
C ASP A 61 -4.08 -1.22 -11.05
N ARG A 62 -3.23 -0.62 -10.20
CA ARG A 62 -1.78 -0.54 -10.45
C ARG A 62 -1.15 -1.93 -10.57
N ARG A 63 -1.58 -2.89 -9.76
CA ARG A 63 -1.05 -4.26 -9.78
C ARG A 63 -1.54 -5.06 -10.99
N SER A 64 -2.76 -4.84 -11.44
CA SER A 64 -3.28 -5.46 -12.67
C SER A 64 -2.48 -5.02 -13.90
N ARG A 65 -2.10 -3.73 -13.97
CA ARG A 65 -1.26 -3.18 -15.04
C ARG A 65 0.17 -3.74 -15.07
N LEU A 66 0.70 -4.16 -13.92
CA LEU A 66 2.04 -4.77 -13.81
C LEU A 66 2.07 -6.24 -14.22
N ARG A 67 0.91 -6.88 -14.44
CA ARG A 67 0.78 -8.31 -14.77
C ARG A 67 0.30 -8.56 -16.20
N GLY A 68 0.04 -7.51 -16.98
CA GLY A 68 -0.39 -7.56 -18.37
C GLY A 68 0.72 -7.17 -19.33
#